data_AF-A0A964BMF3-F1
#
_entry.id   AF-A0A964BMF3-F1
#
_cell.length_a   1.000
_cell.length_b   1.000
_cell.length_c   1.000
_cell.angle_alpha   90.00
_cell.angle_beta   90.00
_cell.angle_gamma   90.00
#
_symmetry.space_group_name_H-M   'P 1'
#
loop_
_entity.id
_entity.type
_entity.pdbx_description
1 polymer ?
#
loop_
_entity_poly.entity_id
_entity_poly.type
_entity_poly.pdbx_seq_one_letter_code
_entity_poly.pdbx_strand_id
1 'polypeptide(L)'
;MSGVENGLSVAAMAGAFWNAFWVFIGIVAGALIQYLFSMLNVRAARKTAAQVLTTEIQMNLSEASRFRERLEYLKDRIAAHQIKSEDIYVSMAEFDYSALNPLVASGYFHSALGPEKAKAYLEFLRFFNNGSCDVVNSMLRTEHDRGKSIEYLNWLKNKSKELEGRLVYVTDHSKGPSA
;
A
#
# COMPACT_ATOMS: atom_id res chain seq x y z
N MET A 1 43.06 -68.72 -15.19
CA MET A 1 42.45 -67.64 -15.99
C MET A 1 41.33 -67.02 -15.16
N SER A 2 41.60 -65.97 -14.38
CA SER A 2 40.58 -65.32 -13.54
C SER A 2 41.04 -63.93 -13.06
N GLY A 3 41.37 -63.03 -13.99
CA GLY A 3 41.96 -61.73 -13.62
C GLY A 3 41.57 -60.53 -14.46
N VAL A 4 40.58 -60.63 -15.35
CA VAL A 4 40.25 -59.54 -16.30
C VAL A 4 38.84 -58.95 -16.10
N GLU A 5 37.96 -59.61 -15.35
CA GLU A 5 36.56 -59.15 -15.21
C GLU A 5 36.35 -58.00 -14.21
N ASN A 6 37.30 -57.72 -13.32
CA ASN A 6 37.17 -56.65 -12.32
C ASN A 6 37.55 -55.25 -12.84
N GLY A 7 38.23 -55.12 -13.98
CA GLY A 7 38.69 -53.81 -14.50
C GLY A 7 37.64 -53.03 -15.28
N LEU A 8 36.75 -53.75 -15.99
CA LEU A 8 35.69 -53.16 -16.81
C LEU A 8 34.52 -52.60 -15.97
N SER A 9 34.23 -53.19 -14.81
CA SER A 9 33.17 -52.68 -13.92
C SER A 9 33.57 -51.37 -13.23
N VAL A 10 34.85 -51.22 -12.87
CA VAL A 10 35.36 -50.03 -12.17
C VAL A 10 35.38 -48.80 -13.10
N ALA A 11 35.77 -48.97 -14.37
CA ALA A 11 35.74 -47.88 -15.35
C ALA A 11 34.30 -47.43 -15.68
N ALA A 12 33.36 -48.39 -15.81
CA ALA A 12 31.95 -48.08 -16.02
C ALA A 12 31.30 -47.41 -14.79
N MET A 13 31.65 -47.84 -13.58
CA MET A 13 31.23 -47.20 -12.32
C MET A 13 31.81 -45.79 -12.18
N ALA A 14 33.07 -45.57 -12.56
CA ALA A 14 33.70 -44.25 -12.55
C ALA A 14 33.01 -43.29 -13.55
N GLY A 15 32.68 -43.76 -14.75
CA GLY A 15 31.93 -42.97 -15.74
C GLY A 15 30.52 -42.62 -15.29
N ALA A 16 29.81 -43.57 -14.68
CA ALA A 16 28.47 -43.35 -14.11
C ALA A 16 28.52 -42.35 -12.93
N PHE A 17 29.54 -42.45 -12.07
CA PHE A 17 29.77 -41.51 -10.97
C PHE A 17 30.04 -40.09 -11.49
N TRP A 18 30.91 -39.92 -12.48
CA TRP A 18 31.21 -38.60 -13.03
C TRP A 18 30.00 -37.95 -13.71
N ASN A 19 29.20 -38.73 -14.45
CA ASN A 19 27.95 -38.22 -15.02
C ASN A 19 26.94 -37.82 -13.94
N ALA A 20 26.75 -38.65 -12.90
CA ALA A 20 25.87 -38.33 -11.78
C ALA A 20 26.36 -37.10 -10.99
N PHE A 21 27.67 -36.95 -10.82
CA PHE A 21 28.31 -35.79 -10.18
C PHE A 21 28.04 -34.49 -10.95
N TRP A 22 28.21 -34.49 -12.28
CA TRP A 22 27.92 -33.31 -13.11
C TRP A 22 26.43 -32.96 -13.13
N VAL A 23 25.54 -33.95 -13.17
CA VAL A 23 24.09 -33.74 -13.05
C VAL A 23 23.75 -33.13 -11.69
N PHE A 24 24.34 -33.66 -10.61
CA PHE A 24 24.14 -33.11 -9.26
C PHE A 24 24.62 -31.66 -9.16
N ILE A 25 25.81 -31.34 -9.68
CA ILE A 25 26.31 -29.96 -9.74
C ILE A 25 25.37 -29.07 -10.55
N GLY A 26 24.87 -29.54 -11.70
CA GLY A 26 23.90 -28.81 -12.51
C GLY A 26 22.60 -28.49 -11.76
N ILE A 27 22.08 -29.45 -10.99
CA ILE A 27 20.89 -29.26 -10.14
C ILE A 27 21.16 -28.26 -9.03
N VAL A 28 22.28 -28.40 -8.31
CA VAL A 28 22.65 -27.50 -7.20
C VAL A 28 22.88 -26.08 -7.72
N ALA A 29 23.59 -25.92 -8.85
CA ALA A 29 23.80 -24.63 -9.48
C ALA A 29 22.49 -24.00 -9.96
N GLY A 30 21.60 -24.79 -10.58
CA GLY A 30 20.28 -24.34 -10.99
C GLY A 30 19.43 -23.85 -9.81
N ALA A 31 19.40 -24.59 -8.71
CA ALA A 31 18.69 -24.22 -7.49
C ALA A 31 19.27 -22.95 -6.85
N LEU A 32 20.60 -22.81 -6.83
CA LEU A 32 21.28 -21.62 -6.29
C LEU A 32 20.96 -20.37 -7.12
N ILE A 33 20.98 -20.49 -8.44
CA ILE A 33 20.63 -19.40 -9.37
C ILE A 33 19.17 -18.99 -9.18
N GLN A 34 18.25 -19.96 -9.11
CA GLN A 34 16.82 -19.70 -8.84
C GLN A 34 16.62 -19.01 -7.48
N TYR A 35 17.34 -19.43 -6.46
CA TYR A 35 17.32 -18.79 -5.14
C TYR A 35 17.77 -17.32 -5.21
N LEU A 36 18.88 -17.04 -5.90
CA LEU A 36 19.40 -15.68 -6.06
C LEU A 36 18.44 -14.79 -6.87
N PHE A 37 17.88 -15.30 -7.98
CA PHE A 37 16.89 -14.57 -8.77
C PHE A 37 15.61 -14.29 -7.98
N SER A 38 15.12 -15.26 -7.20
CA SER A 38 13.97 -15.05 -6.32
C SER A 38 14.24 -13.92 -5.32
N MET A 39 15.42 -13.91 -4.71
CA MET A 39 15.80 -12.85 -3.77
C MET A 39 15.86 -11.46 -4.43
N LEU A 40 16.43 -11.35 -5.63
CA LEU A 40 16.49 -10.10 -6.39
C LEU A 40 15.10 -9.61 -6.80
N ASN A 41 14.24 -10.52 -7.29
CA ASN A 41 12.87 -10.20 -7.68
C ASN A 41 12.05 -9.68 -6.48
N VAL A 42 12.20 -10.28 -5.30
CA VAL A 42 11.54 -9.79 -4.08
C VAL A 42 11.99 -8.37 -3.72
N ARG A 43 13.30 -8.07 -3.83
CA ARG A 43 13.81 -6.71 -3.56
C ARG A 43 13.29 -5.69 -4.57
N ALA A 44 13.30 -6.04 -5.85
CA ALA A 44 12.77 -5.18 -6.91
C ALA A 44 11.27 -4.91 -6.71
N ALA A 45 10.48 -5.96 -6.46
CA ALA A 45 9.05 -5.87 -6.20
C ALA A 45 8.74 -5.00 -4.98
N ARG A 46 9.52 -5.09 -3.89
CA ARG A 46 9.39 -4.21 -2.71
C ARG A 46 9.65 -2.74 -3.05
N LYS A 47 10.67 -2.45 -3.87
CA LYS A 47 10.98 -1.07 -4.27
C LYS A 47 9.84 -0.48 -5.11
N THR A 48 9.33 -1.24 -6.08
CA THR A 48 8.17 -0.84 -6.88
C THR A 48 6.94 -0.64 -6.01
N ALA A 49 6.68 -1.55 -5.07
CA ALA A 49 5.59 -1.43 -4.10
C ALA A 49 5.68 -0.15 -3.26
N ALA A 50 6.86 0.18 -2.75
CA ALA A 50 7.08 1.40 -1.98
C ALA A 50 6.86 2.67 -2.82
N GLN A 51 7.26 2.65 -4.09
CA GLN A 51 7.04 3.76 -5.01
C GLN A 51 5.55 3.97 -5.31
N VAL A 52 4.85 2.90 -5.70
CA VAL A 52 3.40 2.95 -5.97
C VAL A 52 2.65 3.48 -4.75
N LEU A 53 2.99 2.99 -3.57
CA LEU A 53 2.34 3.41 -2.33
C LEU A 53 2.64 4.87 -1.98
N THR A 54 3.86 5.35 -2.26
CA THR A 54 4.20 6.76 -2.06
C THR A 54 3.42 7.65 -3.02
N THR A 55 3.27 7.25 -4.28
CA THR A 55 2.45 7.98 -5.26
C THR A 55 0.98 8.01 -4.85
N GLU A 56 0.42 6.87 -4.42
CA GLU A 56 -0.97 6.82 -3.94
C GLU A 56 -1.17 7.69 -2.69
N ILE A 57 -0.24 7.67 -1.74
CA ILE A 57 -0.26 8.55 -0.57
C ILE A 57 -0.26 10.02 -1.01
N GLN A 58 0.62 10.40 -1.94
CA GLN A 58 0.70 11.79 -2.42
C GLN A 58 -0.59 12.24 -3.12
N MET A 59 -1.19 11.37 -3.94
CA MET A 59 -2.48 11.63 -4.57
C MET A 59 -3.57 11.83 -3.53
N ASN A 60 -3.67 10.94 -2.55
CA ASN A 60 -4.66 11.02 -1.48
C ASN A 60 -4.46 12.22 -0.54
N LEU A 61 -3.21 12.65 -0.31
CA LEU A 61 -2.92 13.89 0.42
C LEU A 61 -3.39 15.12 -0.38
N SER A 62 -3.21 15.13 -1.70
CA SER A 62 -3.72 16.18 -2.56
C SER A 62 -5.26 16.23 -2.54
N GLU A 63 -5.91 15.07 -2.60
CA GLU A 63 -7.37 14.97 -2.51
C GLU A 63 -7.90 15.37 -1.12
N ALA A 64 -7.16 15.10 -0.04
CA ALA A 64 -7.51 15.60 1.30
C ALA A 64 -7.50 17.14 1.35
N SER A 65 -6.53 17.79 0.71
CA SER A 65 -6.51 19.26 0.60
C SER A 65 -7.74 19.77 -0.16
N ARG A 66 -8.05 19.17 -1.32
CA ARG A 66 -9.24 19.52 -2.11
C ARG A 66 -10.54 19.28 -1.34
N PHE A 67 -10.62 18.19 -0.59
CA PHE A 67 -11.74 17.91 0.29
C PHE A 67 -11.93 19.03 1.33
N ARG A 68 -10.86 19.51 1.96
CA ARG A 68 -10.93 20.65 2.89
C ARG A 68 -11.39 21.95 2.22
N GLU A 69 -10.98 22.21 0.98
CA GLU A 69 -11.47 23.34 0.20
C GLU A 69 -12.97 23.22 -0.10
N ARG A 70 -13.44 22.01 -0.46
CA ARG A 70 -14.88 21.72 -0.66
C ARG A 70 -15.68 21.93 0.63
N LEU A 71 -15.14 21.54 1.79
CA LEU A 71 -15.78 21.81 3.08
C LEU A 71 -15.94 23.31 3.35
N GLU A 72 -14.93 24.13 3.04
CA GLU A 72 -15.05 25.57 3.21
C GLU A 72 -16.02 26.21 2.24
N TYR A 73 -15.98 25.80 0.98
CA TYR A 73 -16.98 26.23 0.01
C TYR A 73 -18.41 25.93 0.48
N LEU A 74 -18.64 24.72 1.00
CA LEU A 74 -19.94 24.31 1.54
C LEU A 74 -20.32 25.13 2.78
N LYS A 75 -19.38 25.37 3.69
CA LYS A 75 -19.59 26.19 4.88
C LYS A 75 -20.01 27.61 4.51
N ASP A 76 -19.32 28.24 3.56
CA ASP A 76 -19.62 29.61 3.11
C ASP A 76 -21.00 29.68 2.46
N ARG A 77 -21.37 28.68 1.65
CA ARG A 77 -22.69 28.56 1.03
C ARG A 77 -23.82 28.38 2.05
N ILE A 78 -23.59 27.58 3.11
CA ILE A 78 -24.54 27.41 4.20
C ILE A 78 -24.70 28.73 4.97
N ALA A 79 -23.60 29.39 5.33
CA ALA A 79 -23.62 30.65 6.05
C ALA A 79 -24.33 31.77 5.28
N ALA A 80 -24.22 31.77 3.94
CA ALA A 80 -24.92 32.71 3.07
C ALA A 80 -26.39 32.33 2.78
N HIS A 81 -26.90 31.21 3.31
CA HIS A 81 -28.21 30.63 2.96
C HIS A 81 -28.41 30.39 1.45
N GLN A 82 -27.33 30.10 0.73
CA GLN A 82 -27.33 29.95 -0.73
C GLN A 82 -27.42 28.49 -1.19
N ILE A 83 -27.69 27.54 -0.29
CA ILE A 83 -27.73 26.11 -0.62
C ILE A 83 -29.03 25.50 -0.12
N LYS A 84 -29.62 24.60 -0.91
CA LYS A 84 -30.76 23.82 -0.47
C LYS A 84 -30.28 22.66 0.40
N SER A 85 -31.08 22.24 1.36
CA SER A 85 -30.71 21.13 2.26
C SER A 85 -30.42 19.81 1.52
N GLU A 86 -31.04 19.59 0.37
CA GLU A 86 -30.78 18.43 -0.51
C GLU A 86 -29.36 18.41 -1.08
N ASP A 87 -28.75 19.58 -1.27
CA ASP A 87 -27.42 19.77 -1.84
C ASP A 87 -26.31 19.77 -0.78
N ILE A 88 -26.67 19.61 0.51
CA ILE A 88 -25.70 19.54 1.61
C ILE A 88 -25.15 18.12 1.72
N TYR A 89 -24.08 17.86 0.96
CA TYR A 89 -23.33 16.62 1.00
C TYR A 89 -21.85 16.85 0.66
N VAL A 90 -21.02 15.87 0.99
CA VAL A 90 -19.61 15.80 0.64
C VAL A 90 -19.32 14.51 -0.13
N SER A 91 -18.34 14.57 -1.03
CA SER A 91 -17.83 13.42 -1.79
C SER A 91 -16.45 13.00 -1.29
N MET A 92 -16.27 11.68 -1.19
CA MET A 92 -14.99 11.00 -0.98
C MET A 92 -14.63 10.07 -2.16
N ALA A 93 -15.34 10.17 -3.29
CA ALA A 93 -15.18 9.27 -4.44
C ALA A 93 -13.81 9.40 -5.13
N GLU A 94 -13.15 10.54 -4.94
CA GLU A 94 -11.87 10.87 -5.58
C GLU A 94 -10.66 10.27 -4.84
N PHE A 95 -10.85 9.72 -3.63
CA PHE A 95 -9.80 8.99 -2.93
C PHE A 95 -9.59 7.61 -3.56
N ASP A 96 -8.34 7.31 -3.91
CA ASP A 96 -7.96 6.07 -4.59
C ASP A 96 -7.13 5.17 -3.66
N TYR A 97 -7.57 3.92 -3.51
CA TYR A 97 -6.94 2.89 -2.69
C TYR A 97 -6.68 1.60 -3.48
N SER A 98 -6.68 1.69 -4.81
CA SER A 98 -6.56 0.54 -5.71
C SER A 98 -5.24 -0.20 -5.58
N ALA A 99 -4.15 0.46 -5.17
CA ALA A 99 -2.87 -0.20 -4.97
C ALA A 99 -2.80 -1.00 -3.66
N LEU A 100 -3.68 -0.73 -2.70
CA LEU A 100 -3.62 -1.38 -1.39
C LEU A 100 -3.83 -2.89 -1.47
N ASN A 101 -4.88 -3.34 -2.17
CA ASN A 101 -5.24 -4.76 -2.20
C ASN A 101 -4.11 -5.66 -2.74
N PRO A 102 -3.48 -5.34 -3.90
CA PRO A 102 -2.32 -6.06 -4.38
C PRO A 102 -1.14 -6.06 -3.39
N LEU A 103 -0.87 -4.91 -2.75
CA LEU A 103 0.27 -4.75 -1.83
C LEU A 103 0.09 -5.47 -0.50
N VAL A 104 -1.15 -5.56 0.00
CA VAL A 104 -1.49 -6.33 1.20
C VAL A 104 -1.42 -7.82 0.90
N ALA A 105 -1.98 -8.27 -0.23
CA ALA A 105 -1.97 -9.67 -0.63
C ALA A 105 -0.54 -10.23 -0.85
N SER A 106 0.39 -9.39 -1.32
CA SER A 106 1.80 -9.77 -1.49
C SER A 106 2.65 -9.66 -0.22
N GLY A 107 2.07 -9.16 0.89
CA GLY A 107 2.79 -8.85 2.13
C GLY A 107 3.74 -7.65 2.03
N TYR A 108 3.78 -6.95 0.89
CA TYR A 108 4.71 -5.84 0.68
C TYR A 108 4.30 -4.56 1.40
N PHE A 109 3.00 -4.36 1.65
CA PHE A 109 2.47 -3.18 2.34
C PHE A 109 3.15 -2.95 3.71
N HIS A 110 3.18 -3.98 4.56
CA HIS A 110 3.81 -3.90 5.88
C HIS A 110 5.34 -3.81 5.78
N SER A 111 5.95 -4.48 4.79
CA SER A 111 7.40 -4.40 4.60
C SER A 111 7.88 -3.04 4.07
N ALA A 112 7.02 -2.32 3.34
CA ALA A 112 7.34 -1.04 2.71
C ALA A 112 7.11 0.13 3.67
N LEU A 113 6.02 0.10 4.44
CA LEU A 113 5.69 1.17 5.39
C LEU A 113 6.22 0.88 6.80
N GLY A 114 6.29 -0.38 7.23
CA GLY A 114 6.41 -0.67 8.66
C GLY A 114 5.12 -0.39 9.44
N PRO A 115 5.08 -0.76 10.73
CA PRO A 115 3.82 -0.87 11.48
C PRO A 115 3.12 0.48 11.73
N GLU A 116 3.85 1.51 12.17
CA GLU A 116 3.25 2.81 12.49
C GLU A 116 2.70 3.53 11.24
N LYS A 117 3.44 3.44 10.14
CA LYS A 117 3.07 4.05 8.86
C LYS A 117 1.88 3.33 8.24
N ALA A 118 1.84 2.00 8.32
CA ALA A 118 0.69 1.19 7.90
C ALA A 118 -0.56 1.54 8.71
N LYS A 119 -0.42 1.69 10.04
CA LYS A 119 -1.52 2.12 10.91
C LYS A 119 -2.07 3.49 10.54
N ALA A 120 -1.20 4.49 10.38
CA ALA A 120 -1.61 5.84 9.99
C ALA A 120 -2.35 5.85 8.63
N TYR A 121 -1.85 5.09 7.66
CA TYR A 121 -2.48 4.94 6.35
C TYR A 121 -3.87 4.27 6.45
N LEU A 122 -4.00 3.19 7.22
CA LEU A 122 -5.27 2.49 7.39
C LEU A 122 -6.32 3.36 8.11
N GLU A 123 -5.91 4.17 9.07
CA GLU A 123 -6.79 5.14 9.72
C GLU A 123 -7.26 6.23 8.76
N PHE A 124 -6.36 6.74 7.91
CA PHE A 124 -6.70 7.67 6.84
C PHE A 124 -7.72 7.06 5.87
N LEU A 125 -7.45 5.86 5.36
CA LEU A 125 -8.34 5.12 4.46
C LEU A 125 -9.70 4.87 5.10
N ARG A 126 -9.73 4.46 6.37
CA ARG A 126 -10.99 4.18 7.06
C ARG A 126 -11.87 5.41 7.14
N PHE A 127 -11.29 6.59 7.30
CA PHE A 127 -12.05 7.84 7.35
C PHE A 127 -12.55 8.27 5.96
N PHE A 128 -11.71 8.16 4.94
CA PHE A 128 -11.97 8.68 3.59
C PHE A 128 -12.54 7.65 2.60
N ASN A 129 -13.01 6.49 3.08
CA ASN A 129 -13.66 5.52 2.19
C ASN A 129 -15.16 5.85 1.96
N ASN A 130 -15.72 5.26 0.91
CA ASN A 130 -17.12 5.47 0.52
C ASN A 130 -18.13 5.07 1.62
N GLY A 131 -17.86 4.01 2.39
CA GLY A 131 -18.76 3.62 3.49
C GLY A 131 -18.82 4.65 4.61
N SER A 132 -17.69 5.28 4.92
CA SER A 132 -17.62 6.39 5.87
C SER A 132 -18.25 7.67 5.31
N CYS A 133 -18.21 7.87 3.99
CA CYS A 133 -18.86 9.00 3.33
C CYS A 133 -20.38 9.04 3.61
N ASP A 134 -21.05 7.90 3.53
CA ASP A 134 -22.49 7.81 3.83
C ASP A 134 -22.80 8.21 5.27
N VAL A 135 -21.98 7.75 6.22
CA VAL A 135 -22.11 8.10 7.64
C VAL A 135 -21.87 9.60 7.85
N VAL A 136 -20.83 10.15 7.22
CA VAL A 136 -20.51 11.58 7.29
C VAL A 136 -21.65 12.43 6.72
N ASN A 137 -22.24 12.03 5.58
CA ASN A 137 -23.36 12.73 4.98
C ASN A 137 -24.64 12.64 5.82
N SER A 138 -24.91 11.46 6.42
CA SER A 138 -26.04 11.29 7.34
C SER A 138 -25.91 12.17 8.58
N MET A 139 -24.71 12.26 9.15
CA MET A 139 -24.43 13.13 10.30
C MET A 139 -24.50 14.60 9.91
N LEU A 140 -23.96 14.99 8.75
CA LEU A 140 -24.01 16.36 8.26
C LEU A 140 -25.46 16.86 8.11
N ARG A 141 -26.36 16.02 7.56
CA ARG A 141 -27.79 16.34 7.47
C ARG A 141 -28.42 16.47 8.85
N THR A 142 -28.15 15.52 9.74
CA THR A 142 -28.67 15.55 11.12
C THR A 142 -28.23 16.82 11.87
N GLU A 143 -26.97 17.21 11.75
CA GLU A 143 -26.45 18.42 12.39
C GLU A 143 -26.93 19.68 11.68
N HIS A 144 -27.19 19.64 10.37
CA HIS A 144 -27.83 20.76 9.66
C HIS A 144 -29.24 21.05 10.17
N ASP A 145 -30.07 20.01 10.34
CA ASP A 145 -31.43 20.14 10.87
C ASP A 145 -31.44 20.71 12.31
N ARG A 146 -30.33 20.54 13.05
CA ARG A 146 -30.11 21.09 14.39
C ARG A 146 -29.49 22.49 14.40
N GLY A 147 -29.20 23.08 13.22
CA GLY A 147 -28.50 24.36 13.10
C GLY A 147 -27.01 24.31 13.45
N LYS A 148 -26.40 23.12 13.48
CA LYS A 148 -25.00 22.86 13.86
C LYS A 148 -24.11 22.40 12.72
N SER A 149 -24.57 22.45 11.47
CA SER A 149 -23.78 21.99 10.31
C SER A 149 -22.43 22.68 10.19
N ILE A 150 -22.31 23.97 10.52
CA ILE A 150 -21.02 24.69 10.47
C ILE A 150 -20.02 24.13 11.49
N GLU A 151 -20.47 23.82 12.70
CA GLU A 151 -19.63 23.18 13.73
C GLU A 151 -19.15 21.81 13.27
N TYR A 152 -20.05 21.02 12.68
CA TYR A 152 -19.73 19.70 12.14
C TYR A 152 -18.74 19.78 10.95
N LEU A 153 -18.91 20.74 10.03
CA LEU A 153 -17.97 20.96 8.92
C LEU A 153 -16.58 21.38 9.43
N ASN A 154 -16.51 22.21 10.47
CA ASN A 154 -15.25 22.55 11.12
C ASN A 154 -14.60 21.32 11.77
N TRP A 155 -15.39 20.45 12.42
CA TRP A 155 -14.90 19.18 12.96
C TRP A 155 -14.33 18.29 11.86
N LEU A 156 -15.03 18.12 10.74
CA LEU A 156 -14.56 17.34 9.58
C LEU A 156 -13.25 17.91 9.02
N LYS A 157 -13.16 19.24 8.87
CA LYS A 157 -11.96 19.92 8.38
C LYS A 157 -10.76 19.68 9.31
N ASN A 158 -10.97 19.78 10.62
CA ASN A 158 -9.92 19.53 11.61
C ASN A 158 -9.51 18.06 11.63
N LYS A 159 -10.47 17.13 11.52
CA LYS A 159 -10.18 15.69 11.48
C LYS A 159 -9.40 15.31 10.24
N SER A 160 -9.78 15.85 9.08
CA SER A 160 -9.04 15.71 7.82
C SER A 160 -7.59 16.18 7.97
N LYS A 161 -7.37 17.37 8.55
CA LYS A 161 -6.03 17.93 8.77
C LYS A 161 -5.18 17.08 9.73
N GLU A 162 -5.78 16.54 10.80
CA GLU A 162 -5.11 15.63 11.74
C GLU A 162 -4.61 14.37 11.02
N LEU A 163 -5.47 13.74 10.22
CA LEU A 163 -5.15 12.51 9.48
C LEU A 163 -4.09 12.78 8.39
N GLU A 164 -4.19 13.91 7.69
CA GLU A 164 -3.19 14.38 6.73
C GLU A 164 -1.82 14.56 7.38
N GLY A 165 -1.76 15.27 8.53
CA GLY A 165 -0.50 15.50 9.24
C GLY A 165 0.18 14.21 9.69
N ARG A 166 -0.61 13.21 10.11
CA ARG A 166 -0.09 11.88 10.46
C ARG A 166 0.46 11.14 9.25
N LEU A 167 -0.14 11.32 8.06
CA LEU A 167 0.29 10.67 6.83
C LEU A 167 1.47 11.40 6.13
N VAL A 168 1.61 12.71 6.30
CA VAL A 168 2.78 13.48 5.81
C VAL A 168 4.05 13.15 6.59
N TYR A 169 3.95 13.01 7.92
CA TYR A 169 5.09 12.59 8.76
C TYR A 169 5.68 11.24 8.29
N VAL A 170 4.81 10.37 7.75
CA VAL A 170 5.14 9.06 7.22
C VAL A 170 5.93 9.14 5.90
N THR A 171 5.62 10.10 5.02
CA THR A 171 6.31 10.29 3.72
C THR A 171 7.70 10.91 3.87
N ASP A 172 7.91 11.85 4.79
CA ASP A 172 9.22 12.51 4.95
C ASP A 172 10.29 11.57 5.52
N HIS A 173 9.89 10.64 6.41
CA HIS A 173 10.78 9.61 6.96
C HIS A 173 10.88 8.36 6.07
N SER A 174 10.28 8.35 4.87
CA SER A 174 10.45 7.25 3.90
C SER A 174 11.72 7.39 3.06
N LYS A 175 12.36 8.56 3.11
CA LYS A 175 13.75 8.76 2.67
C LYS A 175 14.69 8.14 3.72
N GLY A 176 14.82 6.82 3.72
CA GLY A 176 15.97 6.15 4.34
C GLY A 176 17.28 6.66 3.72
N PRO A 177 18.44 6.50 4.40
CA PRO A 177 19.69 7.13 4.00
C PRO A 177 19.98 6.81 2.54
N SER A 178 20.13 7.85 1.73
CA SER A 178 20.87 7.75 0.48
C SER A 178 22.19 7.05 0.80
N ALA A 179 22.36 5.87 0.21
CA ALA A 179 23.65 5.18 0.18
C ALA A 179 24.72 6.11 -0.43
#